data_AF-A0A832GUU5-F1
#
_entry.id   AF-A0A832GUU5-F1
#
_cell.length_a   1.000
_cell.length_b   1.000
_cell.length_c   1.000
_cell.angle_alpha   90.00
_cell.angle_beta   90.00
_cell.angle_gamma   90.00
#
_symmetry.space_group_name_H-M   'P 1'
#
loop_
_entity.id
_entity.type
_entity.pdbx_description
1 polymer ?
#
loop_
_entity_poly.entity_id
_entity_poly.type
_entity_poly.pdbx_seq_one_letter_code
_entity_poly.pdbx_strand_id
1 'polypeptide(L)'
;MLETIEGYKKLTDEEKNCFHVYYGYGKGKTTSTIGLIVRALGSGKKVVLIQFDKGFDGENEHYHERVILRKLKEDGYGIELYPTGCERMNSDGTFRFKNTEEDFLEAQRGLEIAREKIEKGDMNILILDEVIAAATYNLIKKEDVENLIDLFKKNKRFELIMTGHKIWNYIEENADLITEMRKVKHYFDKGIPAREGIEF
;
A
#
# COMPACT_ATOMS: atom_id res chain seq x y z
N MET A 1 17.12 -16.30 18.53
CA MET A 1 17.85 -15.59 17.46
C MET A 1 18.00 -16.56 16.30
N LEU A 2 17.39 -16.28 15.15
CA LEU A 2 17.53 -17.09 13.94
C LEU A 2 18.76 -16.59 13.18
N GLU A 3 19.93 -17.09 13.55
CA GLU A 3 21.22 -16.59 13.02
C GLU A 3 21.59 -17.20 11.66
N THR A 4 20.77 -18.10 11.11
CA THR A 4 21.09 -18.84 9.89
C THR A 4 19.88 -19.00 8.96
N ILE A 5 20.15 -19.19 7.66
CA ILE A 5 19.15 -19.55 6.64
C ILE A 5 18.43 -20.86 7.03
N GLU A 6 19.16 -21.80 7.65
CA GLU A 6 18.61 -23.04 8.21
C GLU A 6 17.54 -22.75 9.28
N GLY A 7 17.81 -21.79 10.16
CA GLY A 7 16.86 -21.32 11.17
C GLY A 7 15.61 -20.72 10.51
N TYR A 8 15.78 -19.84 9.53
CA TYR A 8 14.66 -19.24 8.80
C TYR A 8 13.78 -20.28 8.11
N LYS A 9 14.38 -21.32 7.50
CA LYS A 9 13.63 -22.40 6.85
C LYS A 9 12.71 -23.15 7.82
N LYS A 10 13.09 -23.23 9.10
CA LYS A 10 12.33 -23.92 10.16
C LYS A 10 11.16 -23.11 10.71
N LEU A 11 11.04 -21.82 10.37
CA LEU A 11 9.87 -21.04 10.75
C LEU A 11 8.61 -21.64 10.15
N THR A 12 7.53 -21.64 10.93
CA THR A 12 6.17 -21.89 10.42
C THR A 12 5.77 -20.78 9.44
N ASP A 13 4.75 -21.04 8.62
CA ASP A 13 4.23 -19.99 7.73
C ASP A 13 3.67 -18.82 8.55
N GLU A 14 3.09 -19.09 9.73
CA GLU A 14 2.60 -18.06 10.65
C GLU A 14 3.71 -17.14 11.16
N GLU A 15 4.91 -17.69 11.42
CA GLU A 15 6.10 -16.94 11.81
C GLU A 15 6.79 -16.23 10.63
N LYS A 16 6.46 -16.60 9.38
CA LYS A 16 7.01 -15.99 8.15
C LYS A 16 6.13 -14.89 7.57
N ASN A 17 4.85 -14.87 7.90
CA ASN A 17 3.82 -14.04 7.27
C ASN A 17 3.37 -12.95 8.24
N CYS A 18 4.04 -11.80 8.19
CA CYS A 18 3.89 -10.69 9.12
C CYS A 18 2.97 -9.59 8.57
N PHE A 19 2.42 -8.79 9.49
CA PHE A 19 1.69 -7.56 9.19
C PHE A 19 2.59 -6.34 9.45
N HIS A 20 2.91 -5.61 8.39
CA HIS A 20 3.74 -4.41 8.43
C HIS A 20 2.92 -3.13 8.24
N VAL A 21 3.30 -2.10 8.96
CA VAL A 21 2.69 -0.77 8.87
C VAL A 21 3.75 0.29 8.66
N TYR A 22 3.68 0.98 7.52
CA TYR A 22 4.54 2.13 7.23
C TYR A 22 3.69 3.40 7.30
N TYR A 23 3.86 4.16 8.39
CA TYR A 23 3.00 5.31 8.66
C TYR A 23 3.79 6.60 8.90
N GLY A 24 3.09 7.72 9.12
CA GLY A 24 3.68 9.00 9.49
C GLY A 24 3.62 10.05 8.38
N TYR A 25 3.98 11.28 8.74
CA TYR A 25 3.90 12.46 7.85
C TYR A 25 5.16 12.71 7.01
N GLY A 26 6.20 11.91 7.20
CA GLY A 26 7.40 11.93 6.37
C GLY A 26 7.17 11.30 4.98
N LYS A 27 7.96 11.78 4.02
CA LYS A 27 8.13 11.13 2.71
C LYS A 27 8.83 9.79 2.91
N GLY A 28 8.35 8.74 2.24
CA GLY A 28 9.04 7.45 2.22
C GLY A 28 8.13 6.22 2.25
N LYS A 29 6.87 6.35 2.70
CA LYS A 29 5.95 5.21 2.88
C LYS A 29 5.75 4.41 1.59
N THR A 30 5.17 5.03 0.56
CA THR A 30 4.97 4.45 -0.77
C THR A 30 6.29 3.99 -1.38
N THR A 31 7.33 4.81 -1.38
CA THR A 31 8.60 4.41 -2.02
C THR A 31 9.25 3.21 -1.35
N SER A 32 9.07 3.05 -0.03
CA SER A 32 9.50 1.85 0.70
C SER A 32 8.69 0.62 0.31
N THR A 33 7.37 0.75 0.08
CA THR A 33 6.57 -0.37 -0.45
C THR A 33 7.02 -0.73 -1.86
N ILE A 34 7.27 0.24 -2.74
CA ILE A 34 7.80 -0.02 -4.09
C ILE A 34 9.16 -0.73 -4.03
N GLY A 35 10.08 -0.31 -3.15
CA GLY A 35 11.35 -1.01 -2.94
C GLY A 35 11.15 -2.47 -2.48
N LEU A 36 10.17 -2.73 -1.62
CA LEU A 36 9.79 -4.07 -1.21
C LEU A 36 9.23 -4.90 -2.37
N ILE A 37 8.39 -4.30 -3.23
CA ILE A 37 7.88 -4.95 -4.44
C ILE A 37 9.03 -5.41 -5.32
N VAL A 38 9.97 -4.51 -5.64
CA VAL A 38 11.12 -4.85 -6.49
C VAL A 38 11.93 -6.00 -5.89
N ARG A 39 12.17 -5.99 -4.58
CA ARG A 39 12.87 -7.09 -3.88
C ARG A 39 12.12 -8.42 -3.99
N ALA A 40 10.80 -8.40 -3.81
CA ALA A 40 9.96 -9.58 -3.87
C ALA A 40 9.91 -10.17 -5.29
N LEU A 41 9.68 -9.32 -6.29
CA LEU A 41 9.67 -9.72 -7.70
C LEU A 41 11.03 -10.29 -8.13
N GLY A 42 12.14 -9.67 -7.73
CA GLY A 42 13.49 -10.20 -7.97
C GLY A 42 13.76 -11.55 -7.30
N SER A 43 12.95 -11.92 -6.30
CA SER A 43 12.99 -13.23 -5.63
C SER A 43 11.97 -14.22 -6.19
N GLY A 44 11.32 -13.91 -7.31
CA GLY A 44 10.30 -14.75 -7.95
C GLY A 44 8.96 -14.82 -7.18
N LYS A 45 8.71 -13.88 -6.26
CA LYS A 45 7.49 -13.84 -5.46
C LYS A 45 6.36 -13.12 -6.19
N LYS A 46 5.12 -13.53 -5.88
CA LYS A 46 3.91 -12.87 -6.36
C LYS A 46 3.50 -11.74 -5.41
N VAL A 47 3.16 -10.60 -5.97
CA VAL A 47 2.81 -9.37 -5.25
C VAL A 47 1.49 -8.84 -5.78
N VAL A 48 0.63 -8.41 -4.86
CA VAL A 48 -0.56 -7.62 -5.16
C VAL A 48 -0.40 -6.25 -4.53
N LEU A 49 -0.54 -5.20 -5.34
CA LEU A 49 -0.54 -3.80 -4.91
C LEU A 49 -1.92 -3.19 -5.17
N ILE A 50 -2.58 -2.75 -4.11
CA ILE A 50 -3.83 -1.99 -4.15
C ILE A 50 -3.53 -0.58 -3.64
N GLN A 51 -3.84 0.43 -4.43
CA GLN A 51 -3.55 1.84 -4.10
C GLN A 51 -4.85 2.61 -3.89
N PHE A 52 -5.15 2.92 -2.64
CA PHE A 52 -6.33 3.70 -2.24
C PHE A 52 -6.10 5.18 -2.51
N ASP A 53 -7.17 5.90 -2.87
CA ASP A 53 -7.17 7.36 -3.10
C ASP A 53 -6.18 7.84 -4.18
N LYS A 54 -5.69 6.93 -5.03
CA LYS A 54 -4.77 7.22 -6.14
C LYS A 54 -5.41 6.85 -7.47
N GLY A 55 -5.97 7.84 -8.16
CA GLY A 55 -6.65 7.68 -9.43
C GLY A 55 -5.79 7.23 -10.60
N PHE A 56 -6.47 6.77 -11.65
CA PHE A 56 -5.95 6.58 -13.00
C PHE A 56 -7.13 6.76 -13.96
N ASP A 57 -7.07 7.75 -14.84
CA ASP A 57 -8.15 8.07 -15.78
C ASP A 57 -8.17 7.19 -17.04
N GLY A 58 -7.18 6.28 -17.18
CA GLY A 58 -7.03 5.40 -18.34
C GLY A 58 -6.10 5.95 -19.43
N GLU A 59 -5.81 7.25 -19.42
CA GLU A 59 -5.03 7.93 -20.45
C GLU A 59 -3.73 8.55 -19.89
N ASN A 60 -3.83 9.23 -18.75
CA ASN A 60 -2.76 9.95 -18.09
C ASN A 60 -2.31 9.21 -16.82
N GLU A 61 -1.07 8.75 -16.80
CA GLU A 61 -0.45 8.16 -15.62
C GLU A 61 0.40 9.19 -14.89
N HIS A 62 0.00 9.54 -13.68
CA HIS A 62 0.74 10.46 -12.81
C HIS A 62 1.60 9.73 -11.76
N TYR A 63 1.41 8.43 -11.57
CA TYR A 63 2.17 7.62 -10.62
C TYR A 63 3.20 6.77 -11.37
N HIS A 64 4.42 7.30 -11.53
CA HIS A 64 5.42 6.69 -12.41
C HIS A 64 5.92 5.33 -11.93
N GLU A 65 5.75 4.99 -10.64
CA GLU A 65 5.98 3.63 -10.17
C GLU A 65 5.10 2.61 -10.91
N ARG A 66 3.89 2.98 -11.31
CA ARG A 66 2.98 2.08 -12.03
C ARG A 66 3.44 1.80 -13.44
N VAL A 67 4.11 2.76 -14.09
CA VAL A 67 4.66 2.58 -15.45
C VAL A 67 5.67 1.44 -15.45
N ILE A 68 6.61 1.44 -14.50
CA ILE A 68 7.60 0.36 -14.40
C ILE A 68 6.98 -0.95 -13.91
N LEU A 69 6.02 -0.92 -12.98
CA LEU A 69 5.35 -2.13 -12.50
C LEU A 69 4.52 -2.82 -13.60
N ARG A 70 3.86 -2.08 -14.48
CA ARG A 70 3.14 -2.65 -15.63
C ARG A 70 4.09 -3.34 -16.61
N LYS A 71 5.24 -2.74 -16.93
CA LYS A 71 6.28 -3.37 -17.76
C LYS A 71 6.80 -4.66 -17.15
N LEU A 72 7.07 -4.67 -15.84
CA LEU A 72 7.47 -5.89 -15.15
C LEU A 72 6.40 -6.98 -15.24
N LYS A 73 5.11 -6.63 -15.20
CA LYS A 73 4.02 -7.58 -15.44
C LYS A 73 4.07 -8.18 -16.85
N GLU A 74 4.28 -7.34 -17.87
CA GLU A 74 4.40 -7.75 -19.27
C GLU A 74 5.60 -8.68 -19.48
N ASP A 75 6.69 -8.43 -18.77
CA ASP A 75 7.90 -9.27 -18.75
C ASP A 75 7.71 -10.59 -17.95
N GLY A 76 6.52 -10.85 -17.42
CA GLY A 76 6.16 -12.11 -16.76
C GLY A 76 6.40 -12.15 -15.24
N TYR A 77 6.75 -11.02 -14.61
CA TYR A 77 6.81 -10.96 -13.15
C TYR A 77 5.41 -10.99 -12.54
N GLY A 78 5.28 -11.66 -11.38
CA GLY A 78 4.01 -11.87 -10.70
C GLY A 78 3.50 -10.64 -9.95
N ILE A 79 3.21 -9.54 -10.65
CA ILE A 79 2.63 -8.32 -10.06
C ILE A 79 1.20 -8.10 -10.54
N GLU A 80 0.29 -7.86 -9.60
CA GLU A 80 -1.04 -7.35 -9.86
C GLU A 80 -1.18 -5.95 -9.25
N LEU A 81 -1.67 -5.00 -10.02
CA LEU A 81 -1.76 -3.59 -9.66
C LEU A 81 -3.22 -3.12 -9.79
N TYR A 82 -3.74 -2.54 -8.72
CA TYR A 82 -5.10 -2.02 -8.64
C TYR A 82 -5.09 -0.57 -8.12
N PRO A 83 -5.13 0.44 -9.00
CA PRO A 83 -5.49 1.81 -8.63
C PRO A 83 -6.97 1.84 -8.23
N THR A 84 -7.31 2.35 -7.05
CA THR A 84 -8.69 2.37 -6.51
C THR A 84 -8.98 3.75 -5.90
N GLY A 85 -8.99 4.76 -6.75
CA GLY A 85 -9.22 6.15 -6.38
C GLY A 85 -9.60 6.97 -7.62
N CYS A 86 -9.90 8.24 -7.41
CA CYS A 86 -10.18 9.17 -8.50
C CYS A 86 -9.07 10.20 -8.64
N GLU A 87 -8.97 10.82 -9.82
CA GLU A 87 -8.06 11.94 -10.00
C GLU A 87 -8.46 13.10 -9.07
N ARG A 88 -7.47 13.61 -8.34
CA ARG A 88 -7.61 14.77 -7.45
C ARG A 88 -6.96 16.02 -8.03
N MET A 89 -6.11 15.87 -9.03
CA MET A 89 -5.54 16.98 -9.77
C MET A 89 -6.53 17.42 -10.86
N ASN A 90 -6.89 18.69 -10.87
CA ASN A 90 -7.71 19.30 -11.90
C ASN A 90 -6.83 19.60 -13.13
N SER A 91 -7.48 19.84 -14.28
CA SER A 91 -6.79 20.16 -15.54
C SER A 91 -5.96 21.45 -15.50
N ASP A 92 -6.21 22.33 -14.54
CA ASP A 92 -5.45 23.57 -14.31
C ASP A 92 -4.25 23.37 -13.33
N GLY A 93 -3.99 22.14 -12.90
CA GLY A 93 -2.92 21.79 -11.96
C GLY A 93 -3.25 22.05 -10.49
N THR A 94 -4.47 22.49 -10.15
CA THR A 94 -4.92 22.60 -8.77
C THR A 94 -5.41 21.27 -8.21
N PHE A 95 -5.53 21.16 -6.88
CA PHE A 95 -6.03 19.94 -6.22
C PHE A 95 -7.43 20.13 -5.65
N ARG A 96 -8.30 19.14 -5.82
CA ARG A 96 -9.56 19.03 -5.09
C ARG A 96 -9.37 18.23 -3.80
N PHE A 97 -9.90 18.76 -2.70
CA PHE A 97 -9.81 18.13 -1.38
C PHE A 97 -11.11 17.46 -0.92
N LYS A 98 -12.25 17.88 -1.49
CA LYS A 98 -13.56 17.34 -1.12
C LYS A 98 -13.77 15.97 -1.76
N ASN A 99 -14.24 15.02 -0.97
CA ASN A 99 -14.66 13.70 -1.44
C ASN A 99 -15.98 13.79 -2.21
N THR A 100 -16.06 13.08 -3.33
CA THR A 100 -17.24 12.88 -4.18
C THR A 100 -17.81 11.49 -3.99
N GLU A 101 -18.98 11.22 -4.57
CA GLU A 101 -19.59 9.89 -4.57
C GLU A 101 -18.67 8.84 -5.22
N GLU A 102 -18.06 9.17 -6.37
CA GLU A 102 -17.04 8.32 -7.01
C GLU A 102 -15.85 7.99 -6.11
N ASP A 103 -15.36 8.92 -5.29
CA ASP A 103 -14.25 8.62 -4.37
C ASP A 103 -14.64 7.52 -3.37
N PHE A 104 -15.87 7.55 -2.87
CA PHE A 104 -16.39 6.51 -1.98
C PHE A 104 -16.56 5.17 -2.72
N LEU A 105 -17.08 5.19 -3.95
CA LEU A 105 -17.24 3.98 -4.77
C LEU A 105 -15.88 3.31 -5.05
N GLU A 106 -14.87 4.10 -5.42
CA GLU A 106 -13.53 3.59 -5.68
C GLU A 106 -12.85 3.04 -4.41
N ALA A 107 -13.04 3.70 -3.28
CA ALA A 107 -12.53 3.19 -2.00
C ALA A 107 -13.22 1.88 -1.59
N GLN A 108 -14.54 1.75 -1.81
CA GLN A 108 -15.28 0.50 -1.59
C GLN A 108 -14.81 -0.62 -2.54
N ARG A 109 -14.55 -0.30 -3.82
CA ARG A 109 -13.97 -1.24 -4.78
C ARG A 109 -12.60 -1.74 -4.31
N GLY A 110 -11.77 -0.86 -3.75
CA GLY A 110 -10.50 -1.25 -3.15
C GLY A 110 -10.64 -2.20 -1.96
N LEU A 111 -11.63 -1.98 -1.09
CA LEU A 111 -11.94 -2.90 0.01
C LEU A 111 -12.41 -4.28 -0.50
N GLU A 112 -13.21 -4.30 -1.56
CA GLU A 112 -13.70 -5.55 -2.16
C GLU A 112 -12.55 -6.39 -2.74
N ILE A 113 -11.68 -5.76 -3.53
CA ILE A 113 -10.49 -6.42 -4.08
C ILE A 113 -9.59 -6.90 -2.95
N ALA A 114 -9.35 -6.07 -1.91
CA ALA A 114 -8.52 -6.47 -0.78
C ALA A 114 -9.08 -7.71 -0.07
N ARG A 115 -10.40 -7.75 0.19
CA ARG A 115 -11.07 -8.89 0.81
C ARG A 115 -10.92 -10.16 -0.02
N GLU A 116 -11.22 -10.09 -1.33
CA GLU A 116 -11.09 -11.22 -2.25
C GLU A 116 -9.66 -11.78 -2.25
N LYS A 117 -8.66 -10.89 -2.31
CA LYS A 117 -7.25 -11.29 -2.31
C LYS A 117 -6.83 -11.95 -1.00
N ILE A 118 -7.28 -11.42 0.14
CA ILE A 118 -6.99 -12.03 1.45
C ILE A 118 -7.62 -13.43 1.53
N GLU A 119 -8.87 -13.60 1.11
CA GLU A 119 -9.56 -14.89 1.14
C GLU A 119 -8.90 -15.93 0.23
N LYS A 120 -8.52 -15.51 -0.98
CA LYS A 120 -7.88 -16.39 -1.96
C LYS A 120 -6.46 -16.78 -1.52
N GLY A 121 -5.68 -15.83 -1.02
CA GLY A 121 -4.33 -16.03 -0.50
C GLY A 121 -3.36 -16.65 -1.52
N ASP A 122 -3.46 -16.28 -2.81
CA ASP A 122 -2.66 -16.82 -3.91
C ASP A 122 -1.47 -15.92 -4.32
N MET A 123 -1.04 -15.06 -3.40
CA MET A 123 0.13 -14.19 -3.49
C MET A 123 1.09 -14.43 -2.33
N ASN A 124 2.29 -13.85 -2.40
CA ASN A 124 3.25 -13.86 -1.28
C ASN A 124 3.22 -12.55 -0.50
N ILE A 125 2.83 -11.45 -1.14
CA ILE A 125 2.76 -10.12 -0.52
C ILE A 125 1.50 -9.40 -0.99
N LEU A 126 0.74 -8.83 -0.05
CA LEU A 126 -0.34 -7.89 -0.30
C LEU A 126 0.00 -6.53 0.27
N ILE A 127 0.00 -5.51 -0.57
CA ILE A 127 0.21 -4.12 -0.17
C ILE A 127 -1.09 -3.36 -0.37
N LEU A 128 -1.60 -2.79 0.72
CA LEU A 128 -2.71 -1.85 0.74
C LEU A 128 -2.14 -0.45 0.99
N ASP A 129 -1.71 0.19 -0.09
CA ASP A 129 -1.09 1.50 -0.05
C ASP A 129 -2.15 2.58 0.16
N GLU A 130 -1.91 3.46 1.13
CA GLU A 130 -2.77 4.55 1.59
C GLU A 130 -4.14 4.11 2.15
N VAL A 131 -4.36 2.82 2.45
CA VAL A 131 -5.62 2.34 3.06
C VAL A 131 -5.88 2.97 4.43
N ILE A 132 -4.82 3.19 5.22
CA ILE A 132 -4.93 3.83 6.53
C ILE A 132 -5.25 5.31 6.34
N ALA A 133 -4.66 5.96 5.31
CA ALA A 133 -4.98 7.34 4.97
C ALA A 133 -6.44 7.48 4.53
N ALA A 134 -6.93 6.58 3.68
CA ALA A 134 -8.33 6.54 3.24
C ALA A 134 -9.30 6.46 4.43
N ALA A 135 -8.99 5.65 5.45
CA ALA A 135 -9.77 5.61 6.69
C ALA A 135 -9.69 6.95 7.46
N THR A 136 -8.51 7.55 7.58
CA THR A 136 -8.36 8.85 8.28
C THR A 136 -9.00 10.03 7.54
N TYR A 137 -9.17 9.93 6.22
CA TYR A 137 -9.86 10.90 5.37
C TYR A 137 -11.35 10.60 5.20
N ASN A 138 -11.86 9.60 5.94
CA ASN A 138 -13.25 9.16 5.94
C ASN A 138 -13.76 8.69 4.56
N LEU A 139 -12.89 8.18 3.68
CA LEU A 139 -13.30 7.49 2.44
C LEU A 139 -13.84 6.10 2.74
N ILE A 140 -13.31 5.47 3.79
CA ILE A 140 -13.76 4.20 4.37
C ILE A 140 -13.80 4.34 5.88
N LYS A 141 -14.44 3.40 6.57
CA LYS A 141 -14.47 3.36 8.03
C LYS A 141 -13.19 2.70 8.54
N LYS A 142 -12.78 3.05 9.77
CA LYS A 142 -11.70 2.33 10.46
C LYS A 142 -12.01 0.83 10.61
N GLU A 143 -13.27 0.52 10.93
CA GLU A 143 -13.78 -0.84 11.04
C GLU A 143 -13.58 -1.66 9.76
N ASP A 144 -13.62 -1.03 8.58
CA ASP A 144 -13.32 -1.73 7.32
C ASP A 144 -11.86 -2.22 7.28
N VAL A 145 -10.92 -1.41 7.77
CA VAL A 145 -9.50 -1.77 7.86
C VAL A 145 -9.26 -2.84 8.93
N GLU A 146 -9.92 -2.70 10.09
CA GLU A 146 -9.86 -3.68 11.19
C GLU A 146 -10.36 -5.06 10.71
N ASN A 147 -11.45 -5.10 9.95
CA ASN A 147 -11.98 -6.32 9.36
C ASN A 147 -11.01 -6.99 8.37
N LEU A 148 -10.26 -6.22 7.57
CA LEU A 148 -9.22 -6.77 6.69
C LEU A 148 -8.06 -7.39 7.50
N ILE A 149 -7.67 -6.75 8.61
CA ILE A 149 -6.64 -7.26 9.52
C ILE A 149 -7.10 -8.58 10.15
N ASP A 150 -8.33 -8.63 10.68
CA ASP A 150 -8.90 -9.83 11.26
C ASP A 150 -8.99 -10.98 10.26
N LEU A 151 -9.41 -10.68 9.03
CA LEU A 151 -9.50 -11.65 7.96
C LEU A 151 -8.11 -12.21 7.59
N PHE A 152 -7.11 -11.34 7.50
CA PHE A 152 -5.72 -11.74 7.29
C PHE A 152 -5.21 -12.66 8.40
N LYS A 153 -5.44 -12.30 9.66
CA LYS A 153 -4.98 -13.07 10.83
C LYS A 153 -5.60 -14.45 10.93
N LYS A 154 -6.84 -14.64 10.45
CA LYS A 154 -7.47 -15.97 10.38
C LYS A 154 -6.72 -16.94 9.47
N ASN A 155 -5.99 -16.44 8.47
CA ASN A 155 -5.32 -17.26 7.47
C ASN A 155 -4.03 -16.59 6.97
N LYS A 156 -3.02 -16.46 7.86
CA LYS A 156 -1.72 -15.83 7.60
C LYS A 156 -0.91 -16.58 6.53
N ARG A 157 -1.24 -16.37 5.25
CA ARG A 157 -0.64 -17.07 4.09
C ARG A 157 0.38 -16.25 3.30
N PHE A 158 0.47 -14.96 3.59
CA PHE A 158 1.30 -13.98 2.88
C PHE A 158 1.72 -12.84 3.81
N GLU A 159 2.62 -11.97 3.36
CA GLU A 159 2.97 -10.73 4.08
C GLU A 159 1.93 -9.64 3.77
N LEU A 160 1.39 -8.98 4.80
CA LEU A 160 0.45 -7.86 4.64
C LEU A 160 1.17 -6.54 4.95
N ILE A 161 1.05 -5.56 4.07
CA ILE A 161 1.61 -4.22 4.29
C ILE A 161 0.51 -3.18 4.13
N MET A 162 0.38 -2.29 5.10
CA MET A 162 -0.51 -1.13 5.03
C MET A 162 0.27 0.16 5.18
N THR A 163 -0.14 1.20 4.45
CA THR A 163 0.46 2.54 4.57
C THR A 163 -0.58 3.63 4.85
N GLY A 164 -0.13 4.73 5.43
CA GLY A 164 -0.93 5.95 5.60
C GLY A 164 -0.32 6.93 6.60
N HIS A 165 -1.09 7.89 7.09
CA HIS A 165 -0.53 8.97 7.92
C HIS A 165 -0.57 8.69 9.42
N LYS A 166 -1.73 8.28 9.93
CA LYS A 166 -1.99 8.15 11.37
C LYS A 166 -2.66 6.81 11.65
N ILE A 167 -2.08 6.06 12.57
CA ILE A 167 -2.61 4.78 13.03
C ILE A 167 -3.45 4.96 14.31
N TRP A 168 -4.17 3.91 14.70
CA TRP A 168 -4.95 3.85 15.94
C TRP A 168 -4.67 2.53 16.65
N ASN A 169 -5.04 2.42 17.93
CA ASN A 169 -4.65 1.34 18.83
C ASN A 169 -4.81 -0.06 18.22
N TYR A 170 -5.92 -0.31 17.52
CA TYR A 170 -6.15 -1.60 16.89
C TYR A 170 -5.04 -1.98 15.90
N ILE A 171 -4.57 -1.04 15.06
CA ILE A 171 -3.44 -1.30 14.15
C ILE A 171 -2.15 -1.53 14.95
N GLU A 172 -1.90 -0.72 15.97
CA GLU A 172 -0.68 -0.81 16.80
C GLU A 172 -0.58 -2.16 17.53
N GLU A 173 -1.70 -2.66 18.04
CA GLU A 173 -1.77 -3.92 18.78
C GLU A 173 -1.64 -5.16 17.87
N ASN A 174 -1.94 -5.02 16.58
CA ASN A 174 -2.02 -6.15 15.65
C ASN A 174 -0.85 -6.22 14.65
N ALA A 175 -0.08 -5.15 14.47
CA ALA A 175 1.05 -5.14 13.55
C ALA A 175 2.29 -5.84 14.14
N ASP A 176 2.93 -6.68 13.34
CA ASP A 176 4.21 -7.33 13.69
C ASP A 176 5.40 -6.37 13.48
N LEU A 177 5.28 -5.42 12.54
CA LEU A 177 6.28 -4.39 12.27
C LEU A 177 5.61 -3.02 12.09
N ILE A 178 6.09 -2.01 12.81
CA ILE A 178 5.66 -0.62 12.62
C ILE A 178 6.88 0.24 12.32
N THR A 179 6.83 1.02 11.24
CA THR A 179 7.85 2.02 10.90
C THR A 179 7.20 3.39 10.76
N GLU A 180 7.65 4.35 11.58
CA GLU A 180 7.24 5.75 11.49
C GLU A 180 8.18 6.55 10.59
N MET A 181 7.67 6.97 9.43
CA MET A 181 8.31 7.96 8.58
C MET A 181 8.09 9.35 9.17
N ARG A 182 9.08 9.86 9.92
CA ARG A 182 9.04 11.20 10.52
C ARG A 182 9.53 12.26 9.54
N LYS A 183 8.77 13.35 9.40
CA LYS A 183 9.19 14.54 8.64
C LYS A 183 10.20 15.34 9.49
N VAL A 184 11.47 14.91 9.50
CA VAL A 184 12.56 15.66 10.15
C VAL A 184 12.86 16.97 9.38
N LYS A 185 12.84 16.90 8.05
CA LYS A 185 12.99 18.04 7.14
C LYS A 185 12.37 17.69 5.79
N HIS A 186 11.77 18.65 5.11
CA HIS A 186 11.27 18.46 3.74
C HIS A 186 11.56 19.70 2.89
N TYR A 187 11.98 19.53 1.63
CA TYR A 187 12.26 20.67 0.75
C TYR A 187 11.01 21.46 0.35
N PHE A 188 9.83 20.83 0.42
CA PHE A 188 8.55 21.53 0.32
C PHE A 188 8.42 22.69 1.33
N ASP A 189 8.99 22.55 2.53
CA ASP A 189 8.97 23.62 3.55
C ASP A 189 9.79 24.85 3.12
N LYS A 190 10.61 24.71 2.08
CA LYS A 190 11.36 25.79 1.44
C LYS A 190 10.72 26.28 0.14
N GLY A 191 9.49 25.84 -0.15
CA GLY A 191 8.77 26.20 -1.37
C GLY A 191 9.21 25.42 -2.62
N ILE A 192 9.97 24.33 -2.49
CA ILE A 192 10.28 23.48 -3.65
C ILE A 192 9.04 22.62 -3.97
N PRO A 193 8.43 22.76 -5.16
CA PRO A 193 7.24 22.00 -5.54
C PRO A 193 7.55 20.53 -5.82
N ALA A 194 6.51 19.74 -6.05
CA ALA A 194 6.64 18.37 -6.49
C ALA A 194 7.34 18.27 -7.85
N ARG A 195 8.20 17.25 -8.01
CA ARG A 195 9.00 17.00 -9.21
C ARG A 195 8.80 15.57 -9.70
N GLU A 196 8.68 15.46 -11.01
CA GLU A 196 8.60 14.19 -11.73
C GLU A 196 9.82 13.31 -11.42
N GLY A 197 9.58 12.02 -11.18
CA GLY A 197 10.59 11.02 -10.82
C GLY A 197 11.05 11.10 -9.36
N ILE A 198 10.59 12.08 -8.58
CA ILE A 198 10.94 12.23 -7.16
C ILE A 198 9.71 12.19 -6.24
N GLU A 199 8.67 12.96 -6.56
CA GLU A 199 7.40 13.00 -5.82
C GLU A 199 6.32 12.13 -6.47
N PHE A 200 6.31 12.10 -7.80
CA PHE A 200 5.33 11.39 -8.63
C PHE A 200 6.01 10.81 -9.86
#